data_AF-A0A806K0R2-F1
#
_entry.id   AF-A0A806K0R2-F1
#
_cell.length_a   1.000
_cell.length_b   1.000
_cell.length_c   1.000
_cell.angle_alpha   90.00
_cell.angle_beta   90.00
_cell.angle_gamma   90.00
#
_symmetry.space_group_name_H-M   'P 1'
#
loop_
_entity.id
_entity.type
_entity.pdbx_description
1 polymer ?
#
loop_
_entity_poly.entity_id
_entity_poly.type
_entity_poly.pdbx_seq_one_letter_code
_entity_poly.pdbx_strand_id
1 'polypeptide(L)'
;MSINFKRNRAQTTYEQFIGVMSQNDLQKNKNVFKNHILSQNEASSLLVALHEDAIDLFYNGILSFSEGIDSIYNKRFSWATIKLYYTVYYLIRTSFATKDIAILRCDRMFRLPVRQGQQPYSTGNKKYNSTHEGTINHYKDLFSMSDPLLSNKIEDNDAFQWMRNAREIVNYRSSSFREPNCLEIWNYFSNCINDNSMSQILKQLEEDAYTLCFQEEYAIVAIPIKLIQQTINDMENTRLLNRLSKERKSFIRSLINYDNRSLTIFPKIFI
;
A
#
# COMPACT_ATOMS: atom_id res chain seq x y z
N MET A 1 -1.64 -22.79 -19.66
CA MET A 1 -2.86 -22.26 -19.01
C MET A 1 -2.68 -20.77 -18.81
N SER A 2 -3.52 -19.92 -19.42
CA SER A 2 -3.55 -18.50 -19.05
C SER A 2 -4.52 -18.33 -17.88
N ILE A 3 -4.01 -17.95 -16.72
CA ILE A 3 -4.85 -17.51 -15.60
C ILE A 3 -5.55 -16.22 -16.06
N ASN A 4 -6.89 -16.18 -16.00
CA ASN A 4 -7.64 -14.96 -16.29
C ASN A 4 -7.56 -14.01 -15.08
N PHE A 5 -7.12 -12.78 -15.29
CA PHE A 5 -7.03 -11.77 -14.23
C PHE A 5 -7.36 -10.38 -14.80
N LYS A 6 -7.82 -9.49 -13.93
CA LYS A 6 -8.09 -8.10 -14.27
C LYS A 6 -6.86 -7.23 -13.99
N ARG A 7 -6.47 -6.41 -14.96
CA ARG A 7 -5.46 -5.36 -14.79
C ARG A 7 -6.11 -4.14 -14.15
N ASN A 8 -5.30 -3.24 -13.57
CA ASN A 8 -5.75 -1.94 -13.10
C ASN A 8 -6.54 -1.23 -14.21
N ARG A 9 -7.73 -0.72 -13.88
CA ARG A 9 -8.62 -0.07 -14.83
C ARG A 9 -7.97 1.18 -15.43
N ALA A 10 -7.25 1.96 -14.63
CA ALA A 10 -6.54 3.15 -15.11
C ALA A 10 -5.51 2.80 -16.20
N GLN A 11 -4.80 1.67 -16.06
CA GLN A 11 -3.86 1.21 -17.08
C GLN A 11 -4.58 0.87 -18.38
N THR A 12 -5.65 0.06 -18.31
CA THR A 12 -6.38 -0.36 -19.51
C THR A 12 -7.13 0.77 -20.18
N THR A 13 -7.67 1.72 -19.41
CA THR A 13 -8.34 2.92 -19.93
C THR A 13 -7.34 3.83 -20.64
N TYR A 14 -6.15 4.04 -20.07
CA TYR A 14 -5.09 4.80 -20.74
C TYR A 14 -4.64 4.12 -22.05
N GLU A 15 -4.49 2.80 -22.06
CA GLU A 15 -4.15 2.04 -23.27
C GLU A 15 -5.20 2.19 -24.38
N GLN A 16 -6.49 2.26 -24.04
CA GLN A 16 -7.56 2.49 -25.01
C GLN A 16 -7.45 3.85 -25.70
N PHE A 17 -7.06 4.90 -24.97
CA PHE A 17 -6.87 6.24 -25.54
C PHE A 17 -5.81 6.27 -26.64
N ILE A 18 -4.76 5.46 -26.49
CA ILE A 18 -3.65 5.37 -27.45
C ILE A 18 -3.81 4.20 -28.44
N GLY A 19 -5.00 3.58 -28.52
CA GLY A 19 -5.30 2.51 -29.48
C GLY A 19 -4.56 1.20 -29.22
N VAL A 20 -4.10 0.94 -27.99
CA VAL A 20 -3.37 -0.28 -27.63
C VAL A 20 -4.34 -1.36 -27.14
N MET A 21 -4.37 -2.49 -27.86
CA MET A 21 -5.27 -3.63 -27.57
C MET A 21 -4.56 -4.82 -26.94
N SER A 22 -3.22 -4.86 -26.97
CA SER A 22 -2.42 -5.94 -26.38
C SER A 22 -1.09 -5.42 -25.80
N GLN A 23 -0.46 -6.23 -24.93
CA GLN A 23 0.84 -5.88 -24.35
C GLN A 23 1.96 -5.79 -25.39
N ASN A 24 1.89 -6.57 -26.47
CA ASN A 24 2.83 -6.47 -27.58
C ASN A 24 2.66 -5.16 -28.36
N ASP A 25 1.43 -4.68 -28.49
CA ASP A 25 1.16 -3.39 -29.14
C ASP A 25 1.60 -2.21 -28.28
N LEU A 26 1.54 -2.34 -26.95
CA LEU A 26 2.04 -1.33 -26.02
C LEU A 26 3.53 -1.06 -26.23
N GLN A 27 4.32 -2.11 -26.48
CA GLN A 27 5.76 -1.97 -26.74
C GLN A 27 6.05 -1.31 -28.09
N LYS A 28 5.24 -1.56 -29.10
CA LYS A 28 5.38 -0.90 -30.41
C LYS A 28 5.00 0.59 -30.32
N ASN A 29 4.05 0.92 -29.44
CA ASN A 29 3.51 2.27 -29.26
C ASN A 29 4.13 3.06 -28.10
N LYS A 30 5.36 2.71 -27.65
CA LYS A 30 6.06 3.39 -26.54
C LYS A 30 6.15 4.91 -26.69
N ASN A 31 6.36 5.41 -27.91
CA ASN A 31 6.48 6.85 -28.14
C ASN A 31 5.13 7.55 -28.02
N VAL A 32 4.05 6.95 -28.55
CA VAL A 32 2.68 7.43 -28.37
C VAL A 32 2.32 7.42 -26.89
N PHE A 33 2.60 6.32 -26.19
CA PHE A 33 2.35 6.20 -24.76
C PHE A 33 2.95 7.34 -23.94
N LYS A 34 4.20 7.76 -24.23
CA LYS A 34 4.91 8.79 -23.47
C LYS A 34 4.46 10.21 -23.78
N ASN A 35 4.03 10.45 -25.02
CA ASN A 35 3.76 11.79 -25.53
C ASN A 35 2.26 12.08 -25.67
N HIS A 36 1.39 11.13 -25.29
CA HIS A 36 -0.05 11.34 -25.31
C HIS A 36 -0.45 12.32 -24.22
N ILE A 37 -1.11 13.39 -24.64
CA ILE A 37 -1.58 14.47 -23.77
C ILE A 37 -3.08 14.26 -23.55
N LEU A 38 -3.50 14.20 -22.29
CA LEU A 38 -4.90 13.98 -21.94
C LEU A 38 -5.77 15.17 -22.39
N SER A 39 -6.81 14.87 -23.18
CA SER A 39 -7.97 15.74 -23.34
C SER A 39 -8.81 15.78 -22.06
N GLN A 40 -9.75 16.73 -21.97
CA GLN A 40 -10.66 16.85 -20.83
C GLN A 40 -11.52 15.58 -20.62
N ASN A 41 -11.99 14.98 -21.71
CA ASN A 41 -12.84 13.79 -21.65
C ASN A 41 -12.04 12.54 -21.22
N GLU A 42 -10.81 12.41 -21.70
CA GLU A 42 -9.90 11.34 -21.30
C GLU A 42 -9.50 11.47 -19.83
N ALA A 43 -9.14 12.67 -19.38
CA ALA A 43 -8.82 12.92 -17.97
C ALA A 43 -10.00 12.54 -17.05
N SER A 44 -11.22 12.94 -17.42
CA SER A 44 -12.43 12.61 -16.65
C SER A 44 -12.68 11.09 -16.62
N SER A 45 -12.54 10.41 -17.76
CA SER A 45 -12.74 8.97 -17.86
C SER A 45 -11.66 8.18 -17.10
N LEU A 46 -10.41 8.61 -17.20
CA LEU A 46 -9.28 8.00 -16.49
C LEU A 46 -9.39 8.20 -14.97
N LEU A 47 -9.91 9.35 -14.53
CA LEU A 47 -10.12 9.63 -13.11
C LEU A 47 -11.11 8.66 -12.49
N VAL A 48 -12.23 8.39 -13.16
CA VAL A 48 -13.21 7.38 -12.72
C VAL A 48 -12.55 6.02 -12.60
N ALA A 49 -11.78 5.60 -13.62
CA ALA A 49 -11.06 4.32 -13.59
C ALA A 49 -10.01 4.25 -12.46
N LEU A 50 -9.31 5.36 -12.20
CA LEU A 50 -8.31 5.46 -11.14
C LEU A 50 -8.95 5.38 -9.74
N HIS A 51 -10.12 5.98 -9.55
CA HIS A 51 -10.86 5.90 -8.29
C HIS A 51 -11.41 4.50 -8.01
N GLU A 52 -11.81 3.75 -9.03
CA GLU A 52 -12.12 2.32 -8.88
C GLU A 52 -10.90 1.51 -8.42
N ASP A 53 -9.74 1.77 -9.03
CA ASP A 53 -8.50 1.13 -8.62
C ASP A 53 -8.11 1.52 -7.19
N ALA A 54 -8.36 2.77 -6.76
CA ALA A 54 -8.13 3.21 -5.39
C ALA A 54 -8.93 2.39 -4.38
N ILE A 55 -10.21 2.10 -4.65
CA ILE A 55 -11.08 1.31 -3.77
C ILE A 55 -10.56 -0.13 -3.65
N ASP A 56 -10.17 -0.75 -4.77
CA ASP A 56 -9.63 -2.11 -4.78
C ASP A 56 -8.27 -2.20 -4.08
N LEU A 57 -7.40 -1.21 -4.29
CA LEU A 57 -6.09 -1.13 -3.64
C LEU A 57 -6.23 -0.88 -2.13
N PHE A 58 -7.13 0.01 -1.73
CA PHE A 58 -7.43 0.27 -0.34
C PHE A 58 -7.89 -1.01 0.35
N TYR A 59 -8.86 -1.70 -0.26
CA TYR A 59 -9.34 -2.99 0.25
C TYR A 59 -8.21 -4.01 0.41
N ASN A 60 -7.35 -4.17 -0.60
CA ASN A 60 -6.20 -5.09 -0.53
C ASN A 60 -5.23 -4.70 0.60
N GLY A 61 -5.03 -3.41 0.84
CA GLY A 61 -4.23 -2.89 1.94
C GLY A 61 -4.81 -3.27 3.30
N ILE A 62 -6.09 -2.98 3.53
CA ILE A 62 -6.77 -3.31 4.79
C ILE A 62 -6.85 -4.83 5.01
N LEU A 63 -7.14 -5.60 3.96
CA LEU A 63 -7.14 -7.06 4.02
C LEU A 63 -5.78 -7.61 4.44
N SER A 64 -4.70 -7.13 3.80
CA SER A 64 -3.33 -7.53 4.14
C SER A 64 -3.00 -7.17 5.59
N PHE A 65 -3.47 -6.02 6.08
CA PHE A 65 -3.28 -5.61 7.46
C PHE A 65 -3.99 -6.54 8.43
N SER A 66 -5.26 -6.84 8.18
CA SER A 66 -6.06 -7.74 9.02
C SER A 66 -5.47 -9.14 9.08
N GLU A 67 -5.00 -9.69 7.96
CA GLU A 67 -4.27 -10.95 7.95
C GLU A 67 -2.93 -10.87 8.69
N GLY A 68 -2.26 -9.71 8.63
CA GLY A 68 -1.03 -9.42 9.35
C GLY A 68 -1.24 -9.46 10.85
N ILE A 69 -2.23 -8.72 11.35
CA ILE A 69 -2.64 -8.73 12.75
C ILE A 69 -3.05 -10.14 13.20
N ASP A 70 -3.84 -10.87 12.42
CA ASP A 70 -4.17 -12.26 12.74
C ASP A 70 -2.90 -13.13 12.85
N SER A 71 -1.92 -12.92 11.97
CA SER A 71 -0.65 -13.64 12.04
C SER A 71 0.12 -13.33 13.33
N ILE A 72 0.11 -12.08 13.81
CA ILE A 72 0.72 -11.68 15.09
C ILE A 72 0.07 -12.42 16.26
N TYR A 73 -1.26 -12.42 16.35
CA TYR A 73 -1.98 -13.11 17.42
C TYR A 73 -1.70 -14.61 17.47
N ASN A 74 -1.40 -15.20 16.32
CA ASN A 74 -1.02 -16.61 16.19
C ASN A 74 0.50 -16.83 16.23
N LYS A 75 1.30 -15.82 16.58
CA LYS A 75 2.78 -15.84 16.60
C LYS A 75 3.44 -16.30 15.30
N ARG A 76 2.77 -16.10 14.17
CA ARG A 76 3.27 -16.36 12.80
C ARG A 76 3.96 -15.10 12.26
N PHE A 77 5.04 -14.69 12.92
CA PHE A 77 5.69 -13.39 12.73
C PHE A 77 6.36 -13.21 11.36
N SER A 78 6.84 -14.29 10.73
CA SER A 78 7.36 -14.24 9.37
C SER A 78 6.25 -13.81 8.40
N TRP A 79 5.07 -14.42 8.53
CA TRP A 79 3.90 -14.05 7.73
C TRP A 79 3.36 -12.68 8.07
N ALA A 80 3.36 -12.29 9.35
CA ALA A 80 2.98 -10.94 9.77
C ALA A 80 3.84 -9.88 9.06
N THR A 81 5.17 -10.06 9.05
CA THR A 81 6.11 -9.16 8.36
C THR A 81 5.76 -8.98 6.89
N ILE A 82 5.53 -10.08 6.18
CA ILE A 82 5.22 -10.05 4.74
C ILE A 82 3.91 -9.30 4.49
N LYS A 83 2.86 -9.62 5.25
CA LYS A 83 1.52 -9.04 5.07
C LYS A 83 1.45 -7.56 5.46
N LEU A 84 2.15 -7.16 6.52
CA LEU A 84 2.25 -5.75 6.93
C LEU A 84 3.05 -4.92 5.91
N TYR A 85 4.07 -5.49 5.29
CA TYR A 85 4.71 -4.85 4.14
C TYR A 85 3.77 -4.69 2.93
N TYR A 86 2.97 -5.72 2.61
CA TYR A 86 1.99 -5.61 1.52
C TYR A 86 0.90 -4.58 1.82
N THR A 87 0.52 -4.41 3.09
CA THR A 87 -0.32 -3.28 3.54
C THR A 87 0.28 -1.96 3.07
N VAL A 88 1.55 -1.70 3.41
CA VAL A 88 2.26 -0.48 3.00
C VAL A 88 2.28 -0.32 1.49
N TYR A 89 2.62 -1.38 0.75
CA TYR A 89 2.67 -1.35 -0.70
C TYR A 89 1.32 -0.99 -1.35
N TYR A 90 0.21 -1.56 -0.89
CA TYR A 90 -1.12 -1.27 -1.43
C TYR A 90 -1.61 0.13 -1.04
N LEU A 91 -1.34 0.57 0.18
CA LEU A 91 -1.79 1.89 0.65
C LEU A 91 -1.02 3.03 -0.01
N ILE A 92 0.29 2.90 -0.26
CA ILE A 92 1.03 3.87 -1.07
C ILE A 92 0.39 4.07 -2.46
N ARG A 93 -0.03 2.96 -3.10
CA ARG A 93 -0.72 3.03 -4.40
C ARG A 93 -2.12 3.63 -4.29
N THR A 94 -2.79 3.44 -3.17
CA THR A 94 -4.07 4.09 -2.87
C THR A 94 -3.89 5.60 -2.69
N SER A 95 -2.85 6.03 -1.97
CA SER A 95 -2.50 7.45 -1.80
C SER A 95 -2.16 8.14 -3.12
N PHE A 96 -1.51 7.44 -4.06
CA PHE A 96 -1.36 7.95 -5.43
C PHE A 96 -2.71 8.19 -6.12
N ALA A 97 -3.58 7.18 -6.09
CA ALA A 97 -4.85 7.21 -6.79
C ALA A 97 -5.83 8.26 -6.22
N THR A 98 -5.85 8.43 -4.90
CA THR A 98 -6.64 9.46 -4.20
C THR A 98 -6.11 10.88 -4.40
N LYS A 99 -4.84 11.02 -4.80
CA LYS A 99 -4.23 12.31 -5.20
C LYS A 99 -4.28 12.52 -6.72
N ASP A 100 -5.11 11.74 -7.41
CA ASP A 100 -5.32 11.77 -8.87
C ASP A 100 -4.03 11.58 -9.69
N ILE A 101 -3.13 10.74 -9.21
CA ILE A 101 -1.88 10.37 -9.91
C ILE A 101 -1.96 8.89 -10.28
N ALA A 102 -2.07 8.60 -11.58
CA ALA A 102 -2.01 7.24 -12.09
C ALA A 102 -0.57 6.76 -12.17
N ILE A 103 -0.32 5.53 -11.68
CA ILE A 103 0.92 4.80 -11.94
C ILE A 103 0.68 3.85 -13.10
N LEU A 104 1.28 4.17 -14.25
CA LEU A 104 1.16 3.42 -15.49
C LEU A 104 2.46 2.67 -15.79
N ARG A 105 2.37 1.59 -16.58
CA ARG A 105 3.52 0.81 -17.03
C ARG A 105 3.59 0.71 -18.54
N CYS A 106 4.79 0.95 -19.06
CA CYS A 106 5.20 0.69 -20.44
C CYS A 106 6.71 0.39 -20.42
N ASP A 107 7.07 -0.88 -20.17
CA ASP A 107 8.39 -1.41 -19.73
C ASP A 107 8.95 -0.86 -18.41
N ARG A 108 8.73 0.41 -18.15
CA ARG A 108 9.06 1.13 -16.92
C ARG A 108 7.81 1.75 -16.31
N MET A 109 7.91 2.24 -15.08
CA MET A 109 6.82 2.96 -14.43
C MET A 109 6.80 4.42 -14.85
N PHE A 110 5.59 4.93 -15.02
CA PHE A 110 5.30 6.32 -15.30
C PHE A 110 4.28 6.83 -14.29
N ARG A 111 4.42 8.11 -13.95
CA ARG A 111 3.44 8.88 -13.20
C ARG A 111 2.66 9.72 -14.19
N LEU A 112 1.35 9.81 -14.01
CA LEU A 112 0.48 10.66 -14.81
C LEU A 112 -0.50 11.37 -13.87
N PRO A 113 -0.36 12.69 -13.65
CA PRO A 113 -1.38 13.48 -13.00
C PRO A 113 -2.61 13.50 -13.91
N VAL A 114 -3.75 13.05 -13.42
CA VAL A 114 -4.96 12.84 -14.22
C VAL A 114 -5.72 14.15 -14.37
N ARG A 115 -5.22 15.02 -15.25
CA ARG A 115 -5.77 16.34 -15.57
C ARG A 115 -5.57 16.66 -17.04
N GLN A 116 -6.40 17.54 -17.60
CA GLN A 116 -6.25 18.00 -18.98
C GLN A 116 -4.84 18.58 -19.21
N GLY A 117 -4.25 18.28 -20.38
CA GLY A 117 -2.95 18.80 -20.77
C GLY A 117 -1.76 18.07 -20.15
N GLN A 118 -1.99 17.06 -19.31
CA GLN A 118 -0.92 16.25 -18.70
C GLN A 118 -0.58 15.04 -19.57
N GLN A 119 0.66 14.58 -19.45
CA GLN A 119 1.19 13.38 -20.13
C GLN A 119 2.06 12.55 -19.17
N PRO A 120 2.28 11.26 -19.43
CA PRO A 120 3.07 10.43 -18.53
C PRO A 120 4.53 10.85 -18.46
N TYR A 121 5.08 10.88 -17.24
CA TYR A 121 6.48 11.17 -17.01
C TYR A 121 7.12 10.09 -16.11
N SER A 122 8.42 9.88 -16.27
CA SER A 122 9.17 8.84 -15.55
C SER A 122 10.58 9.31 -15.28
N THR A 123 11.27 8.64 -14.36
CA THR A 123 12.69 8.81 -14.14
C THR A 123 13.47 7.86 -15.06
N GLY A 124 14.61 8.27 -15.61
CA GLY A 124 15.48 7.39 -16.40
C GLY A 124 16.17 6.27 -15.58
N ASN A 125 16.01 6.25 -14.26
CA ASN A 125 16.75 5.38 -13.35
C ASN A 125 16.13 3.98 -13.23
N LYS A 126 16.95 2.94 -13.45
CA LYS A 126 16.52 1.53 -13.40
C LYS A 126 15.91 1.11 -12.06
N LYS A 127 16.31 1.72 -10.93
CA LYS A 127 15.75 1.42 -9.59
C LYS A 127 14.27 1.75 -9.46
N TYR A 128 13.72 2.56 -10.36
CA TYR A 128 12.30 2.92 -10.39
C TYR A 128 11.46 1.94 -11.22
N ASN A 129 12.07 0.93 -11.86
CA ASN A 129 11.34 0.03 -12.75
C ASN A 129 10.77 -1.19 -12.05
N SER A 130 11.28 -1.56 -10.86
CA SER A 130 10.79 -2.69 -10.07
C SER A 130 9.40 -2.36 -9.49
N THR A 131 8.50 -3.34 -9.39
CA THR A 131 7.13 -3.08 -8.93
C THR A 131 7.06 -2.51 -7.52
N HIS A 132 7.84 -3.06 -6.60
CA HIS A 132 7.81 -2.72 -5.20
C HIS A 132 8.67 -1.49 -4.86
N GLU A 133 9.98 -1.61 -5.03
CA GLU A 133 10.93 -0.53 -4.74
C GLU A 133 10.68 0.70 -5.62
N GLY A 134 10.33 0.51 -6.90
CA GLY A 134 9.99 1.64 -7.76
C GLY A 134 8.73 2.39 -7.33
N THR A 135 7.72 1.71 -6.78
CA THR A 135 6.51 2.37 -6.25
C THR A 135 6.86 3.25 -5.04
N ILE A 136 7.69 2.73 -4.12
CA ILE A 136 8.17 3.48 -2.96
C ILE A 136 9.00 4.69 -3.39
N ASN A 137 9.93 4.50 -4.34
CA ASN A 137 10.78 5.60 -4.82
C ASN A 137 9.97 6.69 -5.53
N HIS A 138 9.01 6.31 -6.39
CA HIS A 138 8.12 7.29 -7.02
C HIS A 138 7.30 8.09 -6.00
N TYR A 139 6.92 7.46 -4.88
CA TYR A 139 6.17 8.11 -3.82
C TYR A 139 7.04 9.09 -3.05
N LYS A 140 8.25 8.67 -2.65
CA LYS A 140 9.23 9.52 -1.97
C LYS A 140 9.58 10.78 -2.77
N ASP A 141 9.78 10.65 -4.07
CA ASP A 141 10.04 11.81 -4.95
C ASP A 141 8.95 12.90 -4.84
N LEU A 142 7.69 12.49 -4.66
CA LEU A 142 6.54 13.40 -4.68
C LEU A 142 6.12 13.88 -3.29
N PHE A 143 6.36 13.07 -2.25
CA PHE A 143 5.76 13.29 -0.94
C PHE A 143 6.77 13.30 0.22
N SER A 144 8.08 13.21 -0.04
CA SER A 144 9.11 13.25 1.02
C SER A 144 9.04 14.47 1.93
N MET A 145 8.61 15.62 1.40
CA MET A 145 8.50 16.86 2.16
C MET A 145 7.18 16.99 2.95
N SER A 146 6.19 16.14 2.68
CA SER A 146 4.83 16.29 3.23
C SER A 146 4.33 15.07 3.99
N ASP A 147 4.89 13.87 3.77
CA ASP A 147 4.51 12.66 4.48
C ASP A 147 5.30 12.53 5.79
N PRO A 148 4.64 12.58 6.97
CA PRO A 148 5.31 12.41 8.26
C PRO A 148 6.08 11.10 8.37
N LEU A 149 5.68 10.00 7.71
CA LEU A 149 6.41 8.72 7.74
C LEU A 149 7.78 8.78 7.05
N LEU A 150 8.03 9.83 6.26
CA LEU A 150 9.31 10.10 5.61
C LEU A 150 10.14 11.18 6.34
N SER A 151 9.62 11.72 7.45
CA SER A 151 10.26 12.83 8.17
C SER A 151 11.46 12.44 9.02
N ASN A 152 11.58 11.16 9.37
CA ASN A 152 12.66 10.63 10.19
C ASN A 152 13.08 9.23 9.71
N LYS A 153 14.15 8.71 10.29
CA LYS A 153 14.73 7.42 9.94
C LYS A 153 14.61 6.42 11.08
N ILE A 154 14.57 5.15 10.72
CA ILE A 154 14.82 4.00 11.60
C ILE A 154 16.19 3.49 11.19
N GLU A 155 17.16 3.66 12.08
CA GLU A 155 18.58 3.57 11.73
C GLU A 155 18.91 4.54 10.56
N ASP A 156 19.29 4.02 9.39
CA ASP A 156 19.61 4.77 8.18
C ASP A 156 18.52 4.78 7.11
N ASN A 157 17.41 4.07 7.34
CA ASN A 157 16.33 3.89 6.37
C ASN A 157 15.12 4.75 6.70
N ASP A 158 14.45 5.31 5.68
CA ASP A 158 13.09 5.82 5.87
C ASP A 158 12.10 4.68 6.16
N ALA A 159 10.92 5.01 6.69
CA ALA A 159 9.94 4.02 7.13
C ALA A 159 9.57 2.99 6.05
N PHE A 160 9.37 3.41 4.80
CA PHE A 160 8.97 2.48 3.73
C PHE A 160 10.11 1.60 3.27
N GLN A 161 11.32 2.15 3.18
CA GLN A 161 12.53 1.38 2.90
C GLN A 161 12.80 0.36 4.02
N TRP A 162 12.64 0.75 5.28
CA TRP A 162 12.80 -0.13 6.44
C TRP A 162 11.80 -1.31 6.38
N MET A 163 10.51 -1.04 6.14
CA MET A 163 9.48 -2.09 5.97
C MET A 163 9.80 -3.05 4.83
N ARG A 164 10.31 -2.53 3.69
CA ARG A 164 10.75 -3.37 2.58
C ARG A 164 11.92 -4.26 2.97
N ASN A 165 12.92 -3.70 3.65
CA ASN A 165 14.10 -4.44 4.09
C ASN A 165 13.72 -5.56 5.06
N ALA A 166 12.84 -5.29 6.04
CA ALA A 166 12.32 -6.31 6.96
C ALA A 166 11.66 -7.47 6.19
N ARG A 167 10.82 -7.17 5.19
CA ARG A 167 10.21 -8.18 4.33
C ARG A 167 11.23 -8.94 3.48
N GLU A 168 12.23 -8.27 2.92
CA GLU A 168 13.29 -8.93 2.15
C GLU A 168 14.12 -9.89 3.02
N ILE A 169 14.42 -9.48 4.26
CA ILE A 169 15.12 -10.33 5.24
C ILE A 169 14.31 -11.58 5.53
N VAL A 170 13.05 -11.43 5.93
CA VAL A 170 12.18 -12.57 6.27
C VAL A 170 11.92 -13.48 5.07
N ASN A 171 11.60 -12.91 3.91
CA ASN A 171 11.07 -13.69 2.79
C ASN A 171 12.14 -14.28 1.87
N TYR A 172 13.36 -13.73 1.85
CA TYR A 172 14.39 -14.13 0.89
C TYR A 172 15.79 -14.32 1.46
N ARG A 173 16.20 -13.55 2.48
CA ARG A 173 17.57 -13.62 3.01
C ARG A 173 17.70 -14.58 4.20
N SER A 174 16.63 -14.78 4.95
CA SER A 174 16.57 -15.79 6.00
C SER A 174 16.48 -17.16 5.35
N SER A 175 17.32 -18.10 5.80
CA SER A 175 17.35 -19.47 5.26
C SER A 175 16.06 -20.26 5.51
N SER A 176 15.32 -19.89 6.55
CA SER A 176 14.00 -20.42 6.88
C SER A 176 13.18 -19.39 7.64
N PHE A 177 11.86 -19.61 7.65
CA PHE A 177 10.98 -18.99 8.63
C PHE A 177 11.39 -19.45 10.05
N ARG A 178 11.27 -18.54 11.02
CA ARG A 178 11.79 -18.74 12.38
C ARG A 178 10.79 -19.36 13.34
N GLU A 179 9.53 -19.48 12.95
CA GLU A 179 8.46 -20.04 13.76
C GLU A 179 8.88 -21.41 14.36
N PRO A 180 8.63 -21.64 15.67
CA PRO A 180 7.84 -20.81 16.60
C PRO A 180 8.59 -19.60 17.19
N ASN A 181 9.87 -19.41 16.87
CA ASN A 181 10.65 -18.23 17.27
C ASN A 181 10.38 -17.04 16.32
N CYS A 182 11.01 -15.90 16.61
CA CYS A 182 10.87 -14.70 15.80
C CYS A 182 12.20 -13.95 15.61
N LEU A 183 12.20 -12.94 14.73
CA LEU A 183 13.28 -11.97 14.64
C LEU A 183 13.18 -10.96 15.79
N GLU A 184 14.27 -10.27 16.10
CA GLU A 184 14.34 -9.32 17.22
C GLU A 184 13.29 -8.20 17.13
N ILE A 185 12.98 -7.73 15.92
CA ILE A 185 11.90 -6.77 15.63
C ILE A 185 10.51 -7.19 16.12
N TRP A 186 10.32 -8.47 16.48
CA TRP A 186 9.07 -9.04 16.98
C TRP A 186 9.09 -9.40 18.47
N ASN A 187 10.24 -9.29 19.16
CA ASN A 187 10.37 -9.68 20.57
C ASN A 187 9.34 -8.95 21.46
N TYR A 188 9.18 -7.64 21.26
CA TYR A 188 8.24 -6.82 22.01
C TYR A 188 6.79 -7.34 21.84
N PHE A 189 6.32 -7.47 20.60
CA PHE A 189 4.96 -7.95 20.34
C PHE A 189 4.75 -9.41 20.75
N SER A 190 5.77 -10.26 20.70
CA SER A 190 5.70 -11.63 21.21
C SER A 190 5.41 -11.66 22.71
N ASN A 191 6.07 -10.79 23.48
CA ASN A 191 5.78 -10.61 24.90
C ASN A 191 4.38 -10.03 25.13
N CYS A 192 3.95 -9.05 24.33
CA CYS A 192 2.59 -8.53 24.42
C CYS A 192 1.50 -9.59 24.18
N ILE A 193 1.77 -10.59 23.33
CA ILE A 193 0.88 -11.74 23.17
C ILE A 193 0.91 -12.66 24.38
N ASN A 194 2.09 -12.93 24.96
CA ASN A 194 2.20 -13.75 26.18
C ASN A 194 1.42 -13.15 27.36
N ASP A 195 1.50 -11.83 27.51
CA ASP A 195 0.94 -11.11 28.66
C ASP A 195 -0.46 -10.56 28.38
N ASN A 196 -1.07 -10.91 27.24
CA ASN A 196 -2.39 -10.44 26.79
C ASN A 196 -2.54 -8.91 26.69
N SER A 197 -1.45 -8.17 26.49
CA SER A 197 -1.43 -6.70 26.39
C SER A 197 -1.48 -6.17 24.95
N MET A 198 -1.52 -7.06 23.94
CA MET A 198 -1.48 -6.69 22.52
C MET A 198 -2.57 -5.68 22.10
N SER A 199 -3.81 -5.82 22.60
CA SER A 199 -4.90 -4.89 22.26
C SER A 199 -4.64 -3.47 22.78
N GLN A 200 -4.09 -3.34 23.98
CA GLN A 200 -3.67 -2.07 24.57
C GLN A 200 -2.54 -1.44 23.75
N ILE A 201 -1.57 -2.23 23.31
CA ILE A 201 -0.48 -1.74 22.48
C ILE A 201 -0.99 -1.26 21.12
N LEU A 202 -1.88 -2.00 20.46
CA LEU A 202 -2.46 -1.56 19.18
C LEU A 202 -3.18 -0.21 19.32
N LYS A 203 -3.90 0.00 20.43
CA LYS A 203 -4.54 1.28 20.74
C LYS A 203 -3.51 2.39 20.95
N GLN A 204 -2.45 2.13 21.72
CA GLN A 204 -1.36 3.10 21.92
C GLN A 204 -0.70 3.48 20.58
N LEU A 205 -0.45 2.53 19.69
CA LEU A 205 0.12 2.80 18.36
C LEU A 205 -0.84 3.64 17.49
N GLU A 206 -2.15 3.44 17.63
CA GLU A 206 -3.16 4.24 16.92
C GLU A 206 -3.22 5.68 17.43
N GLU A 207 -3.03 5.89 18.73
CA GLU A 207 -3.08 7.19 19.41
C GLU A 207 -1.76 7.98 19.33
N ASP A 208 -0.62 7.30 19.12
CA ASP A 208 0.69 7.94 18.93
C ASP A 208 0.65 8.97 17.79
N ALA A 209 1.51 9.99 17.79
CA ALA A 209 1.58 10.89 16.65
C ALA A 209 2.23 10.18 15.46
N TYR A 210 3.55 9.99 15.54
CA TYR A 210 4.38 9.21 14.62
C TYR A 210 5.68 8.74 15.30
N THR A 211 5.86 8.99 16.59
CA THR A 211 7.14 8.75 17.28
C THR A 211 7.49 7.27 17.28
N LEU A 212 6.50 6.40 17.50
CA LEU A 212 6.69 4.96 17.54
C LEU A 212 6.93 4.37 16.14
N CYS A 213 6.62 5.10 15.06
CA CYS A 213 6.99 4.68 13.70
C CYS A 213 8.50 4.67 13.48
N PHE A 214 9.27 5.41 14.28
CA PHE A 214 10.72 5.56 14.13
C PHE A 214 11.54 4.79 15.18
N GLN A 215 10.87 3.99 15.99
CA GLN A 215 11.48 3.11 16.98
C GLN A 215 11.35 1.67 16.51
N GLU A 216 12.48 1.00 16.32
CA GLU A 216 12.56 -0.31 15.65
C GLU A 216 11.61 -1.35 16.24
N GLU A 217 11.51 -1.39 17.57
CA GLU A 217 10.67 -2.33 18.32
C GLU A 217 9.15 -2.17 18.06
N TYR A 218 8.70 -1.00 17.60
CA TYR A 218 7.29 -0.71 17.29
C TYR A 218 7.03 -0.57 15.79
N ALA A 219 8.06 -0.17 15.02
CA ALA A 219 7.95 0.28 13.64
C ALA A 219 7.19 -0.69 12.73
N ILE A 220 7.43 -2.00 12.88
CA ILE A 220 6.82 -3.05 12.04
C ILE A 220 5.29 -3.05 12.07
N VAL A 221 4.69 -2.61 13.17
CA VAL A 221 3.22 -2.45 13.32
C VAL A 221 2.79 -0.99 13.24
N ALA A 222 3.56 -0.07 13.82
CA ALA A 222 3.24 1.36 13.88
C ALA A 222 3.16 2.00 12.48
N ILE A 223 4.10 1.70 11.58
CA ILE A 223 4.13 2.27 10.22
C ILE A 223 2.86 1.91 9.43
N PRO A 224 2.46 0.62 9.31
CA PRO A 224 1.18 0.26 8.71
C PRO A 224 -0.02 0.96 9.34
N ILE A 225 -0.07 1.09 10.67
CA ILE A 225 -1.19 1.73 11.37
C ILE A 225 -1.33 3.19 10.93
N LYS A 226 -0.24 3.96 10.96
CA LYS A 226 -0.28 5.37 10.56
C LYS A 226 -0.62 5.55 9.08
N LEU A 227 -0.08 4.70 8.22
CA LEU A 227 -0.40 4.77 6.79
C LEU A 227 -1.87 4.43 6.51
N ILE A 228 -2.48 3.53 7.29
CA ILE A 228 -3.93 3.27 7.24
C ILE A 228 -4.70 4.52 7.66
N GLN A 229 -4.35 5.18 8.77
CA GLN A 229 -5.03 6.41 9.20
C GLN A 229 -4.95 7.52 8.15
N GLN A 230 -3.76 7.74 7.59
CA GLN A 230 -3.55 8.70 6.50
C GLN A 230 -4.42 8.34 5.28
N THR A 231 -4.43 7.07 4.87
CA THR A 231 -5.18 6.64 3.69
C THR A 231 -6.69 6.63 3.92
N ILE A 232 -7.17 6.36 5.14
CA ILE A 232 -8.59 6.53 5.50
C ILE A 232 -8.99 7.99 5.26
N ASN A 233 -8.19 8.94 5.73
CA ASN A 233 -8.47 10.37 5.53
C ASN A 233 -8.44 10.75 4.04
N ASP A 234 -7.48 10.25 3.26
CA ASP A 234 -7.41 10.44 1.81
C ASP A 234 -8.69 9.89 1.11
N MET A 235 -9.14 8.70 1.50
CA MET A 235 -10.35 8.04 0.97
C MET A 235 -11.64 8.75 1.39
N GLU A 236 -11.69 9.34 2.60
CA GLU A 236 -12.82 10.15 3.07
C GLU A 236 -12.92 11.47 2.30
N ASN A 237 -11.80 12.17 2.14
CA ASN A 237 -11.73 13.45 1.41
C ASN A 237 -12.17 13.31 -0.05
N THR A 238 -11.90 12.16 -0.66
CA THR A 238 -12.33 11.80 -2.02
C THR A 238 -13.71 11.15 -2.08
N ARG A 239 -14.37 10.95 -0.93
CA ARG A 239 -15.67 10.24 -0.79
C ARG A 239 -15.66 8.79 -1.28
N LEU A 240 -14.48 8.20 -1.47
CA LEU A 240 -14.32 6.83 -1.95
C LEU A 240 -14.52 5.79 -0.84
N LEU A 241 -14.30 6.15 0.43
CA LEU A 241 -14.47 5.23 1.55
C LEU A 241 -15.89 4.63 1.62
N ASN A 242 -16.91 5.45 1.33
CA ASN A 242 -18.32 5.04 1.32
C ASN A 242 -18.68 4.05 0.20
N ARG A 243 -17.77 3.87 -0.77
CA ARG A 243 -17.95 2.97 -1.91
C ARG A 243 -17.41 1.57 -1.64
N LEU A 244 -16.77 1.35 -0.49
CA LEU A 244 -16.35 0.02 -0.05
C LEU A 244 -17.58 -0.83 0.28
N SER A 245 -17.69 -2.01 -0.34
CA SER A 245 -18.87 -2.86 -0.20
C SER A 245 -19.05 -3.41 1.22
N LYS A 246 -20.30 -3.66 1.62
CA LYS A 246 -20.63 -4.22 2.94
C LYS A 246 -20.00 -5.60 3.13
N GLU A 247 -19.95 -6.42 2.08
CA GLU A 247 -19.35 -7.75 2.09
C GLU A 247 -17.85 -7.66 2.39
N ARG A 248 -17.14 -6.72 1.74
CA ARG A 248 -15.71 -6.46 1.98
C ARG A 248 -15.46 -6.01 3.42
N LYS A 249 -16.26 -5.07 3.93
CA LYS A 249 -16.17 -4.62 5.33
C LYS A 249 -16.40 -5.76 6.32
N SER A 250 -17.46 -6.55 6.11
CA SER A 250 -17.81 -7.69 6.97
C SER A 250 -16.73 -8.77 6.97
N PHE A 251 -16.15 -9.07 5.81
CA PHE A 251 -15.08 -10.06 5.68
C PHE A 251 -13.80 -9.64 6.42
N ILE A 252 -13.38 -8.39 6.26
CA ILE A 252 -12.21 -7.87 7.00
C ILE A 252 -12.47 -7.90 8.51
N ARG A 253 -13.68 -7.52 8.96
CA ARG A 253 -14.05 -7.52 10.38
C ARG A 253 -13.97 -8.92 10.99
N SER A 254 -14.46 -9.95 10.27
CA SER A 254 -14.40 -11.33 10.75
C SER A 254 -12.97 -11.87 10.78
N LEU A 255 -12.15 -11.54 9.77
CA LEU A 255 -10.78 -12.02 9.66
C LEU A 255 -9.87 -11.53 10.79
N ILE A 256 -9.97 -10.26 11.15
CA ILE A 256 -9.19 -9.70 12.27
C ILE A 256 -9.76 -10.12 13.63
N ASN A 257 -10.89 -10.83 13.65
CA ASN A 257 -11.63 -11.21 14.84
C ASN A 257 -11.91 -9.99 15.74
N TYR A 258 -12.35 -8.90 15.11
CA TYR A 258 -12.37 -7.55 15.67
C TYR A 258 -13.05 -7.48 17.04
N ASP A 259 -14.22 -8.09 17.13
CA ASP A 259 -15.06 -8.10 18.33
C ASP A 259 -14.43 -8.94 19.45
N ASN A 260 -14.04 -10.19 19.16
CA ASN A 260 -13.51 -11.09 20.20
C ASN A 260 -12.11 -10.69 20.69
N ARG A 261 -11.32 -10.01 19.86
CA ARG A 261 -10.01 -9.44 20.26
C ARG A 261 -10.15 -8.07 20.91
N SER A 262 -11.38 -7.55 21.03
CA SER A 262 -11.71 -6.22 21.59
C SER A 262 -10.85 -5.12 20.96
N LEU A 263 -10.66 -5.20 19.64
CA LEU A 263 -9.91 -4.21 18.90
C LEU A 263 -10.76 -2.94 18.78
N THR A 264 -10.10 -1.79 18.92
CA THR A 264 -10.74 -0.47 18.77
C THR A 264 -10.14 0.34 17.63
N ILE A 265 -9.23 -0.28 16.86
CA ILE A 265 -8.53 0.38 15.77
C ILE A 265 -9.41 0.56 14.53
N PHE A 266 -9.26 1.69 13.85
CA PHE A 266 -9.92 2.03 12.59
C PHE A 266 -11.45 1.83 12.57
N PRO A 267 -12.19 2.32 13.58
CA PRO A 267 -13.64 2.12 13.66
C PRO A 267 -14.36 2.62 12.39
N LYS A 268 -13.86 3.68 11.77
CA LYS A 268 -14.36 4.27 10.51
C LYS A 268 -14.47 3.28 9.33
N ILE A 269 -13.64 2.23 9.29
CA ILE A 269 -13.73 1.21 8.23
C ILE A 269 -14.96 0.31 8.43
N PHE A 270 -15.31 0.06 9.68
CA PHE A 270 -16.27 -0.97 10.08
C PHE A 270 -17.64 -0.44 10.50
N ILE A 271 -17.79 0.89 10.61
CA ILE A 271 -19.08 1.59 10.66
C ILE A 271 -19.66 1.65 9.23
#